data_AF-A0A7R9USS3-F1
#
_entry.id   AF-A0A7R9USS3-F1
#
_cell.length_a   1.000
_cell.length_b   1.000
_cell.length_c   1.000
_cell.angle_alpha   90.00
_cell.angle_beta   90.00
_cell.angle_gamma   90.00
#
_symmetry.space_group_name_H-M   'P 1'
#
loop_
_entity.id
_entity.type
_entity.pdbx_description
1 polymer ?
#
loop_
_entity_poly.entity_id
_entity_poly.type
_entity_poly.pdbx_seq_one_letter_code
_entity_poly.pdbx_strand_id
1 'polypeptide(L)'
;RKFDGRFEAPGMLWPSNLPSPVALRRGAVAAGLSIPLIIGLSGTRHSAALAMTTTPAAHEVVDAEYPGTAVARMLASRARVKELAARGAFDGDWGDVRRNLLYAAGLKDLPNAAPGQGYTGHAFNDFNHVDATTMRLDVADFNNDGGKVPGIATNNPLGNGIRIASLPELGPGGSWSTCLLGSNKVPPHDVAHVQFQSRIAFKLVWAPPEYDKFVLVDDDGKELARGNPTGRVPPLYERQRNYLAVQGGKYDIAAHARAK
;
A
#
# COMPACT_ATOMS: atom_id res chain seq x y z
N ARG A 1 17.70 29.28 24.78
CA ARG A 1 17.29 28.15 25.63
C ARG A 1 17.57 26.88 24.83
N LYS A 2 18.46 26.02 25.30
CA LYS A 2 18.75 24.72 24.68
C LYS A 2 17.52 23.82 24.89
N PHE A 3 16.98 23.29 23.80
CA PHE A 3 15.95 22.25 23.83
C PHE A 3 16.66 20.89 23.83
N ASP A 4 16.52 20.17 24.91
CA ASP A 4 16.96 18.80 25.16
C ASP A 4 15.95 17.82 24.53
N GLY A 5 16.32 17.29 23.37
CA GLY A 5 15.51 16.36 22.57
C GLY A 5 15.39 14.96 23.17
N ARG A 6 14.54 14.79 24.18
CA ARG A 6 13.97 13.49 24.54
C ARG A 6 12.46 13.55 24.41
N PHE A 7 11.96 13.21 23.23
CA PHE A 7 10.56 12.83 23.07
C PHE A 7 10.49 11.31 23.17
N GLU A 8 10.10 10.82 24.34
CA GLU A 8 9.57 9.47 24.47
C GLU A 8 8.22 9.43 23.75
N ALA A 9 8.12 8.60 22.73
CA ALA A 9 6.85 8.33 22.08
C ALA A 9 5.97 7.51 23.04
N PRO A 10 4.72 7.92 23.32
CA PRO A 10 3.81 7.06 24.07
C PRO A 10 3.53 5.80 23.25
N GLY A 11 3.93 4.66 23.80
CA GLY A 11 3.74 3.34 23.21
C GLY A 11 2.25 3.03 23.06
N MET A 12 1.76 3.09 21.83
CA MET A 12 0.46 2.55 21.47
C MET A 12 0.64 1.05 21.24
N LEU A 13 0.47 0.29 22.32
CA LEU A 13 0.46 -1.17 22.32
C LEU A 13 -0.72 -1.65 21.47
N TRP A 14 -0.42 -2.40 20.40
CA TRP A 14 -1.43 -3.19 19.71
C TRP A 14 -1.80 -4.38 20.59
N PRO A 15 -3.09 -4.70 20.82
CA PRO A 15 -3.46 -5.88 21.58
C PRO A 15 -3.18 -7.14 20.75
N SER A 16 -2.04 -7.77 21.03
CA SER A 16 -1.79 -9.18 20.70
C SER A 16 -2.45 -10.06 21.74
N ASN A 17 -3.29 -11.00 21.28
CA ASN A 17 -3.97 -12.09 22.01
C ASN A 17 -5.46 -11.89 22.27
N LEU A 18 -6.27 -12.35 21.32
CA LEU A 18 -7.58 -12.94 21.63
C LEU A 18 -7.60 -14.38 21.12
N PRO A 19 -8.05 -15.36 21.93
CA PRO A 19 -8.11 -16.77 21.54
C PRO A 19 -9.26 -17.03 20.56
N SER A 20 -8.98 -17.86 19.55
CA SER A 20 -9.97 -18.36 18.58
C SER A 20 -11.04 -19.22 19.28
N PRO A 21 -12.34 -19.02 19.00
CA PRO A 21 -13.35 -19.97 19.46
C PRO A 21 -13.38 -21.22 18.55
N VAL A 22 -13.39 -22.33 19.28
CA VAL A 22 -13.54 -23.73 18.89
C VAL A 22 -14.76 -23.98 18.00
N ALA A 23 -14.58 -24.95 17.12
CA ALA A 23 -15.57 -25.54 16.22
C ALA A 23 -16.89 -25.93 16.91
N LEU A 24 -18.01 -25.69 16.23
CA LEU A 24 -19.26 -26.41 16.48
C LEU A 24 -19.72 -27.13 15.21
N ARG A 25 -19.66 -28.47 15.28
CA ARG A 25 -20.34 -29.42 14.40
C ARG A 25 -21.86 -29.31 14.57
N ARG A 26 -22.60 -29.16 13.46
CA ARG A 26 -23.97 -29.66 13.21
C ARG A 26 -24.11 -29.68 11.67
N GLY A 27 -24.74 -30.60 10.97
CA GLY A 27 -25.55 -31.77 11.27
C GLY A 27 -26.07 -32.21 9.89
N ALA A 28 -25.96 -33.50 9.57
CA ALA A 28 -26.44 -34.04 8.30
C ALA A 28 -27.98 -33.99 8.24
N VAL A 29 -28.53 -33.63 7.08
CA VAL A 29 -29.89 -34.02 6.68
C VAL A 29 -29.86 -34.35 5.20
N ALA A 30 -30.23 -35.60 4.90
CA ALA A 30 -30.38 -36.15 3.57
C ALA A 30 -31.81 -35.89 3.04
N ALA A 31 -31.90 -35.46 1.80
CA ALA A 31 -33.07 -35.59 0.92
C ALA A 31 -32.50 -35.44 -0.51
N GLY A 32 -32.52 -36.44 -1.39
CA GLY A 32 -33.70 -37.20 -1.78
C GLY A 32 -34.22 -36.59 -3.08
N LEU A 33 -33.51 -36.78 -4.20
CA LEU A 33 -34.00 -36.39 -5.53
C LEU A 33 -33.65 -37.45 -6.57
N SER A 34 -34.73 -37.97 -7.15
CA SER A 34 -34.79 -39.02 -8.16
C SER A 34 -34.21 -38.56 -9.51
N ILE A 35 -33.48 -39.46 -10.15
CA ILE A 35 -32.88 -39.30 -11.48
C ILE A 35 -33.83 -39.93 -12.51
N PRO A 36 -34.25 -39.23 -13.58
CA PRO A 36 -34.63 -39.86 -14.82
C PRO A 36 -33.40 -40.00 -15.73
N LEU A 37 -33.19 -41.24 -16.15
CA LEU A 37 -32.26 -41.69 -17.18
C LEU A 37 -32.69 -41.10 -18.54
N ILE A 38 -31.89 -40.22 -19.13
CA ILE A 38 -32.01 -39.85 -20.55
C ILE A 38 -30.84 -40.49 -21.31
N ILE A 39 -31.22 -41.41 -22.19
CA ILE A 39 -30.39 -42.06 -23.20
C ILE A 39 -30.31 -41.16 -24.44
N GLY A 40 -29.12 -41.03 -25.00
CA GLY A 40 -28.93 -40.75 -26.43
C GLY A 40 -28.35 -39.38 -26.78
N LEU A 41 -27.07 -39.38 -27.19
CA LEU A 41 -26.61 -39.11 -28.57
C LEU A 41 -25.13 -38.72 -28.53
N SER A 42 -24.32 -39.63 -29.08
CA SER A 42 -22.90 -39.48 -29.36
C SER A 42 -22.68 -38.37 -30.40
N GLY A 43 -22.40 -37.16 -29.90
CA GLY A 43 -21.83 -36.06 -30.69
C GLY A 43 -20.33 -35.98 -30.44
N THR A 44 -19.53 -36.23 -31.48
CA THR A 44 -18.08 -36.04 -31.50
C THR A 44 -17.72 -34.57 -31.28
N ARG A 45 -17.48 -34.20 -30.02
CA ARG A 45 -16.90 -32.89 -29.68
C ARG A 45 -15.42 -32.93 -30.01
N HIS A 46 -15.03 -32.23 -31.07
CA HIS A 46 -13.66 -31.85 -31.33
C HIS A 46 -13.22 -30.91 -30.21
N SER A 47 -12.55 -31.44 -29.19
CA SER A 47 -11.83 -30.64 -28.19
C SER A 47 -10.62 -30.01 -28.88
N ALA A 48 -10.81 -28.81 -29.41
CA ALA A 48 -9.70 -27.91 -29.71
C ALA A 48 -9.12 -27.47 -28.36
N ALA A 49 -8.10 -28.19 -27.89
CA ALA A 49 -7.25 -27.71 -26.81
C ALA A 49 -6.60 -26.40 -27.28
N LEU A 50 -7.11 -25.28 -26.77
CA LEU A 50 -6.43 -23.99 -26.85
C LEU A 50 -5.09 -24.17 -26.14
N ALA A 51 -4.04 -24.37 -26.93
CA ALA A 51 -2.67 -24.32 -26.45
C ALA A 51 -2.49 -22.96 -25.80
N MET A 52 -2.42 -22.94 -24.47
CA MET A 52 -1.95 -21.77 -23.74
C MET A 52 -0.50 -21.56 -24.17
N THR A 53 -0.28 -20.64 -25.09
CA THR A 53 1.04 -20.07 -25.33
C THR A 53 1.52 -19.47 -24.02
N THR A 54 2.37 -20.21 -23.31
CA THR A 54 3.14 -19.66 -22.20
C THR A 54 4.06 -18.61 -22.78
N THR A 55 3.64 -17.35 -22.68
CA THR A 55 4.51 -16.21 -22.93
C THR A 55 5.77 -16.44 -22.09
N PRO A 56 6.97 -16.40 -22.69
CA PRO A 56 8.21 -16.51 -21.91
C PRO A 56 8.17 -15.45 -20.82
N ALA A 57 8.45 -15.86 -19.57
CA ALA A 57 8.51 -14.95 -18.44
C ALA A 57 9.48 -13.82 -18.81
N ALA A 58 8.94 -12.63 -19.06
CA ALA A 58 9.74 -11.45 -19.31
C ALA A 58 10.72 -11.34 -18.13
N HIS A 59 12.02 -11.28 -18.42
CA HIS A 59 13.04 -11.18 -17.38
C HIS A 59 12.71 -9.95 -16.54
N GLU A 60 12.34 -10.17 -15.28
CA GLU A 60 11.90 -9.10 -14.40
C GLU A 60 13.07 -8.13 -14.22
N VAL A 61 12.82 -6.83 -14.43
CA VAL A 61 13.82 -5.80 -14.17
C VAL A 61 14.02 -5.73 -12.66
N VAL A 62 15.26 -5.99 -12.22
CA VAL A 62 15.65 -5.90 -10.81
C VAL A 62 16.33 -4.56 -10.58
N ASP A 63 15.86 -3.82 -9.57
CA ASP A 63 16.56 -2.62 -9.11
C ASP A 63 17.79 -3.04 -8.29
N ALA A 64 18.98 -2.60 -8.70
CA ALA A 64 20.22 -3.01 -8.06
C ALA A 64 20.41 -2.42 -6.66
N GLU A 65 19.83 -1.25 -6.37
CA GLU A 65 19.92 -0.58 -5.07
C GLU A 65 18.83 -1.09 -4.12
N TYR A 66 17.63 -1.37 -4.66
CA TYR A 66 16.46 -1.84 -3.93
C TYR A 66 15.89 -3.12 -4.57
N PRO A 67 16.57 -4.28 -4.40
CA PRO A 67 16.24 -5.53 -5.10
C PRO A 67 14.87 -6.10 -4.76
N GLY A 68 14.24 -5.66 -3.66
CA GLY A 68 12.87 -6.03 -3.31
C GLY A 68 11.80 -5.28 -4.09
N THR A 69 12.16 -4.29 -4.91
CA THR A 69 11.21 -3.49 -5.71
C THR A 69 10.56 -4.33 -6.81
N ALA A 70 9.23 -4.31 -6.89
CA ALA A 70 8.51 -4.79 -8.07
C ALA A 70 8.48 -3.67 -9.14
N VAL A 71 9.56 -3.55 -9.93
CA VAL A 71 9.82 -2.37 -10.79
C VAL A 71 8.69 -2.10 -11.78
N ALA A 72 8.18 -3.13 -12.46
CA ALA A 72 7.08 -2.97 -13.41
C ALA A 72 5.81 -2.40 -12.74
N ARG A 73 5.49 -2.90 -11.53
CA ARG A 73 4.36 -2.44 -10.72
C ARG A 73 4.55 -1.00 -10.23
N MET A 74 5.76 -0.65 -9.81
CA MET A 74 6.12 0.72 -9.43
C MET A 74 5.86 1.70 -10.57
N LEU A 75 6.36 1.39 -11.77
CA LEU A 75 6.21 2.25 -12.95
C LEU A 75 4.75 2.36 -13.39
N ALA A 76 4.01 1.26 -13.37
CA ALA A 76 2.58 1.26 -13.68
C ALA A 76 1.77 2.11 -12.68
N SER A 77 2.10 2.03 -11.39
CA SER A 77 1.50 2.89 -10.35
C SER A 77 1.78 4.38 -10.62
N ARG A 78 3.03 4.76 -10.92
CA ARG A 78 3.39 6.14 -11.27
C ARG A 78 2.67 6.64 -12.52
N ALA A 79 2.53 5.80 -13.55
CA ALA A 79 1.77 6.14 -14.75
C ALA A 79 0.29 6.41 -14.42
N ARG A 80 -0.31 5.55 -13.58
CA ARG A 80 -1.69 5.70 -13.11
C ARG A 80 -1.89 6.97 -12.27
N VAL A 81 -0.95 7.35 -11.41
CA VAL A 81 -0.97 8.64 -10.71
C VAL A 81 -1.09 9.81 -11.69
N LYS A 82 -0.25 9.82 -12.73
CA LYS A 82 -0.27 10.90 -13.74
C LYS A 82 -1.58 10.94 -14.53
N GLU A 83 -2.12 9.78 -14.89
CA GLU A 83 -3.41 9.68 -15.58
C GLU A 83 -4.56 10.22 -14.73
N LEU A 84 -4.62 9.84 -13.44
CA LEU A 84 -5.62 10.33 -12.50
C LEU A 84 -5.49 11.84 -12.26
N ALA A 85 -4.27 12.34 -12.12
CA ALA A 85 -4.00 13.76 -11.98
C ALA A 85 -4.51 14.58 -13.16
N ALA A 86 -4.32 14.09 -14.39
CA ALA A 86 -4.81 14.76 -15.61
C ALA A 86 -6.35 14.89 -15.65
N ARG A 87 -7.07 14.09 -14.85
CA ARG A 87 -8.53 14.13 -14.74
C ARG A 87 -9.03 14.88 -13.49
N GLY A 88 -8.12 15.48 -12.70
CA GLY A 88 -8.48 16.17 -11.45
C GLY A 88 -8.90 15.22 -10.33
N ALA A 89 -8.51 13.94 -10.37
CA ALA A 89 -8.97 12.91 -9.44
C ALA A 89 -8.46 13.07 -7.99
N PHE A 90 -7.58 14.06 -7.75
CA PHE A 90 -6.97 14.35 -6.44
C PHE A 90 -7.51 15.62 -5.79
N ASP A 91 -8.52 16.25 -6.39
CA ASP A 91 -9.27 17.38 -5.83
C ASP A 91 -10.68 16.92 -5.40
N GLY A 92 -11.35 17.70 -4.55
CA GLY A 92 -12.71 17.39 -4.10
C GLY A 92 -12.77 16.52 -2.83
N ASP A 93 -13.86 15.77 -2.64
CA ASP A 93 -14.09 15.04 -1.39
C ASP A 93 -12.98 14.03 -1.08
N TRP A 94 -12.46 14.08 0.16
CA TRP A 94 -11.37 13.22 0.60
C TRP A 94 -11.66 11.72 0.46
N GLY A 95 -12.91 11.29 0.61
CA GLY A 95 -13.28 9.88 0.43
C GLY A 95 -13.02 9.38 -0.99
N ASP A 96 -13.35 10.20 -1.99
CA ASP A 96 -13.05 9.91 -3.41
C ASP A 96 -11.55 10.01 -3.69
N VAL A 97 -10.90 11.07 -3.21
CA VAL A 97 -9.44 11.26 -3.37
C VAL A 97 -8.68 10.07 -2.81
N ARG A 98 -9.02 9.59 -1.60
CA ARG A 98 -8.38 8.43 -0.99
C ARG A 98 -8.61 7.14 -1.79
N ARG A 99 -9.82 6.91 -2.32
CA ARG A 99 -10.06 5.77 -3.20
C ARG A 99 -9.18 5.83 -4.45
N ASN A 100 -8.99 7.02 -5.02
CA ASN A 100 -8.08 7.22 -6.15
C ASN A 100 -6.62 6.98 -5.77
N LEU A 101 -6.18 7.37 -4.57
CA LEU A 101 -4.84 7.07 -4.05
C LEU A 101 -4.61 5.55 -3.90
N LEU A 102 -5.58 4.83 -3.32
CA LEU A 102 -5.52 3.37 -3.19
C LEU A 102 -5.46 2.69 -4.56
N TYR A 103 -6.34 3.10 -5.47
CA TYR A 103 -6.36 2.59 -6.84
C TYR A 103 -5.04 2.86 -7.57
N ALA A 104 -4.48 4.06 -7.43
CA ALA A 104 -3.17 4.44 -7.96
C ALA A 104 -2.05 3.55 -7.41
N ALA A 105 -2.08 3.25 -6.10
CA ALA A 105 -1.11 2.38 -5.43
C ALA A 105 -1.27 0.89 -5.79
N GLY A 106 -2.37 0.49 -6.44
CA GLY A 106 -2.69 -0.91 -6.70
C GLY A 106 -3.22 -1.64 -5.45
N LEU A 107 -3.98 -0.92 -4.62
CA LEU A 107 -4.59 -1.42 -3.39
C LEU A 107 -6.12 -1.45 -3.51
N LYS A 108 -6.73 -2.49 -2.96
CA LYS A 108 -8.17 -2.58 -2.71
C LYS A 108 -8.55 -1.62 -1.58
N ASP A 109 -9.74 -1.04 -1.67
CA ASP A 109 -10.34 -0.32 -0.54
C ASP A 109 -11.05 -1.31 0.38
N LEU A 110 -10.37 -1.68 1.47
CA LEU A 110 -10.81 -2.63 2.49
C LEU A 110 -10.85 -1.91 3.85
N PRO A 111 -11.72 -0.88 4.01
CA PRO A 111 -11.71 0.00 5.17
C PRO A 111 -12.23 -0.64 6.45
N ASN A 112 -12.76 -1.87 6.37
CA ASN A 112 -13.35 -2.60 7.50
C ASN A 112 -12.74 -4.01 7.67
N ALA A 113 -11.68 -4.35 6.92
CA ALA A 113 -11.03 -5.65 7.09
C ALA A 113 -10.32 -5.74 8.45
N ALA A 114 -10.21 -6.95 8.98
CA ALA A 114 -9.48 -7.17 10.22
C ALA A 114 -7.97 -6.91 10.04
N PRO A 115 -7.25 -6.57 11.12
CA PRO A 115 -5.79 -6.48 11.11
C PRO A 115 -5.16 -7.76 10.55
N GLY A 116 -4.17 -7.62 9.67
CA GLY A 116 -3.55 -8.76 8.97
C GLY A 116 -4.37 -9.37 7.82
N GLN A 117 -5.62 -8.94 7.61
CA GLN A 117 -6.51 -9.38 6.53
C GLN A 117 -6.64 -8.32 5.42
N GLY A 118 -5.58 -7.54 5.18
CA GLY A 118 -5.56 -6.51 4.15
C GLY A 118 -6.30 -5.23 4.53
N TYR A 119 -6.41 -4.90 5.81
CA TYR A 119 -6.97 -3.62 6.28
C TYR A 119 -6.24 -2.43 5.67
N THR A 120 -6.88 -1.71 4.74
CA THR A 120 -6.33 -0.50 4.11
C THR A 120 -6.95 0.78 4.66
N GLY A 121 -7.84 0.71 5.66
CA GLY A 121 -8.57 1.86 6.22
C GLY A 121 -7.69 3.02 6.68
N HIS A 122 -6.48 2.73 7.16
CA HIS A 122 -5.49 3.71 7.62
C HIS A 122 -4.58 4.26 6.51
N ALA A 123 -4.48 3.58 5.36
CA ALA A 123 -3.66 4.01 4.24
C ALA A 123 -4.07 5.42 3.77
N PHE A 124 -3.08 6.32 3.75
CA PHE A 124 -3.20 7.75 3.46
C PHE A 124 -4.07 8.56 4.44
N ASN A 125 -4.67 7.93 5.45
CA ASN A 125 -5.61 8.55 6.38
C ASN A 125 -4.98 9.02 7.70
N ASP A 126 -3.71 8.69 7.94
CA ASP A 126 -2.93 9.14 9.09
C ASP A 126 -1.59 9.72 8.63
N PHE A 127 -0.80 10.25 9.57
CA PHE A 127 0.48 10.85 9.25
C PHE A 127 1.50 9.86 8.68
N ASN A 128 1.37 8.57 9.02
CA ASN A 128 2.43 7.58 8.96
C ASN A 128 2.38 6.68 7.72
N HIS A 129 1.21 6.14 7.39
CA HIS A 129 1.03 5.13 6.37
C HIS A 129 0.72 5.76 5.01
N VAL A 130 1.70 6.47 4.46
CA VAL A 130 1.53 7.31 3.26
C VAL A 130 2.40 6.91 2.07
N ASP A 131 3.17 5.83 2.21
CA ASP A 131 4.08 5.35 1.19
C ASP A 131 3.42 4.24 0.38
N ALA A 132 3.14 4.49 -0.90
CA ALA A 132 2.70 3.47 -1.84
C ALA A 132 3.90 2.61 -2.26
N THR A 133 4.22 1.60 -1.46
CA THR A 133 5.34 0.69 -1.70
C THR A 133 4.91 -0.43 -2.63
N THR A 134 5.75 -0.76 -3.61
CA THR A 134 5.50 -1.83 -4.58
C THR A 134 6.66 -2.83 -4.55
N MET A 135 6.41 -4.01 -4.02
CA MET A 135 7.46 -4.96 -3.68
C MET A 135 7.23 -6.30 -4.36
N ARG A 136 8.31 -7.05 -4.56
CA ARG A 136 8.25 -8.45 -4.96
C ARG A 136 7.58 -9.26 -3.84
N LEU A 137 6.93 -10.37 -4.21
CA LEU A 137 6.20 -11.19 -3.22
C LEU A 137 7.12 -12.10 -2.39
N ASP A 138 8.37 -12.32 -2.82
CA ASP A 138 9.38 -13.05 -2.06
C ASP A 138 9.88 -12.28 -0.83
N VAL A 139 9.85 -10.94 -0.87
CA VAL A 139 10.20 -10.07 0.27
C VAL A 139 8.98 -9.65 1.10
N ALA A 140 7.75 -9.95 0.66
CA ALA A 140 6.53 -9.45 1.31
C ALA A 140 6.32 -9.98 2.75
N ASP A 141 6.92 -11.12 3.10
CA ASP A 141 6.85 -11.68 4.46
C ASP A 141 7.99 -11.20 5.37
N PHE A 142 8.87 -10.31 4.91
CA PHE A 142 9.97 -9.79 5.74
C PHE A 142 9.42 -8.95 6.91
N ASN A 143 10.16 -8.93 8.01
CA ASN A 143 9.84 -8.21 9.24
C ASN A 143 10.80 -7.04 9.47
N ASN A 144 10.51 -6.18 10.45
CA ASN A 144 11.45 -5.14 10.90
C ASN A 144 12.54 -5.76 11.80
N ASP A 145 13.32 -6.69 11.25
CA ASP A 145 14.24 -7.53 12.01
C ASP A 145 15.28 -6.71 12.76
N GLY A 146 15.42 -6.98 14.06
CA GLY A 146 16.34 -6.25 14.94
C GLY A 146 15.95 -4.79 15.20
N GLY A 147 14.71 -4.38 14.87
CA GLY A 147 14.24 -3.02 15.09
C GLY A 147 14.95 -1.98 14.22
N LYS A 148 15.40 -2.38 13.02
CA LYS A 148 16.18 -1.53 12.11
C LYS A 148 15.48 -0.22 11.78
N VAL A 149 14.15 -0.23 11.65
CA VAL A 149 13.33 0.98 11.55
C VAL A 149 12.86 1.39 12.96
N PRO A 150 13.39 2.48 13.53
CA PRO A 150 13.00 2.93 14.87
C PRO A 150 11.52 3.35 14.91
N GLY A 151 10.82 2.96 15.98
CA GLY A 151 9.40 3.28 16.16
C GLY A 151 8.43 2.31 15.46
N ILE A 152 8.94 1.27 14.79
CA ILE A 152 8.15 0.21 14.15
C ILE A 152 8.37 -1.11 14.89
N ALA A 153 7.29 -1.88 15.09
CA ALA A 153 7.37 -3.18 15.76
C ALA A 153 8.29 -4.15 15.03
N THR A 154 9.17 -4.86 15.77
CA THR A 154 10.08 -5.86 15.19
C THR A 154 9.32 -6.96 14.45
N ASN A 155 8.23 -7.45 15.06
CA ASN A 155 7.30 -8.37 14.42
C ASN A 155 6.21 -7.57 13.69
N ASN A 156 6.33 -7.49 12.37
CA ASN A 156 5.43 -6.76 11.49
C ASN A 156 5.11 -7.58 10.22
N PRO A 157 4.43 -8.74 10.35
CA PRO A 157 4.21 -9.68 9.26
C PRO A 157 3.09 -9.17 8.34
N LEU A 158 3.48 -8.36 7.35
CA LEU A 158 2.53 -7.71 6.44
C LEU A 158 2.12 -8.59 5.25
N GLY A 159 2.86 -9.67 4.96
CA GLY A 159 2.74 -10.41 3.71
C GLY A 159 1.35 -10.94 3.37
N ASN A 160 0.58 -11.43 4.35
CA ASN A 160 -0.81 -11.85 4.09
C ASN A 160 -1.69 -10.65 3.70
N GLY A 161 -1.56 -9.54 4.42
CA GLY A 161 -2.28 -8.30 4.11
C GLY A 161 -1.93 -7.75 2.74
N ILE A 162 -0.66 -7.78 2.37
CA ILE A 162 -0.14 -7.38 1.05
C ILE A 162 -0.81 -8.21 -0.05
N ARG A 163 -0.80 -9.54 0.07
CA ARG A 163 -1.40 -10.44 -0.94
C ARG A 163 -2.91 -10.22 -1.08
N ILE A 164 -3.62 -10.04 0.04
CA ILE A 164 -5.07 -9.83 0.02
C ILE A 164 -5.43 -8.47 -0.60
N ALA A 165 -4.75 -7.40 -0.19
CA ALA A 165 -5.10 -6.04 -0.58
C ALA A 165 -4.59 -5.65 -1.97
N SER A 166 -3.60 -6.36 -2.52
CA SER A 166 -3.04 -6.03 -3.84
C SER A 166 -4.04 -6.27 -4.97
N LEU A 167 -4.14 -5.30 -5.87
CA LEU A 167 -4.80 -5.44 -7.16
C LEU A 167 -3.82 -6.06 -8.18
N PRO A 168 -4.25 -7.01 -9.04
CA PRO A 168 -3.36 -7.71 -9.97
C PRO A 168 -3.00 -6.88 -11.22
N GLU A 169 -3.82 -5.89 -11.56
CA GLU A 169 -3.76 -5.08 -12.78
C GLU A 169 -2.52 -4.17 -12.93
N LEU A 170 -1.77 -3.91 -11.85
CA LEU A 170 -0.48 -3.20 -11.93
C LEU A 170 0.70 -4.15 -12.23
N GLY A 171 0.45 -5.43 -12.44
CA GLY A 171 1.49 -6.42 -12.73
C GLY A 171 1.94 -7.22 -11.51
N PRO A 172 3.02 -8.00 -11.63
CA PRO A 172 3.49 -8.91 -10.59
C PRO A 172 3.92 -8.15 -9.32
N GLY A 173 4.10 -8.89 -8.22
CA GLY A 173 4.42 -8.30 -6.91
C GLY A 173 3.18 -7.97 -6.08
N GLY A 174 3.40 -7.22 -5.01
CA GLY A 174 2.36 -6.69 -4.13
C GLY A 174 2.50 -5.18 -3.95
N SER A 175 1.46 -4.57 -3.38
CA SER A 175 1.43 -3.17 -2.96
C SER A 175 1.06 -3.07 -1.48
N TRP A 176 1.56 -2.03 -0.81
CA TRP A 176 1.19 -1.71 0.58
C TRP A 176 1.38 -0.23 0.88
N SER A 177 0.65 0.28 1.88
CA SER A 177 0.85 1.61 2.44
C SER A 177 1.79 1.53 3.64
N THR A 178 3.09 1.73 3.42
CA THR A 178 4.11 1.57 4.48
C THR A 178 4.31 2.84 5.29
N CYS A 179 4.90 2.69 6.48
CA CYS A 179 5.21 3.78 7.40
C CYS A 179 6.35 4.66 6.88
N LEU A 180 6.20 6.00 6.94
CA LEU A 180 7.22 6.97 6.47
C LEU A 180 8.30 7.32 7.50
N LEU A 181 8.21 6.84 8.74
CA LEU A 181 9.16 7.19 9.79
C LEU A 181 10.60 6.86 9.37
N GLY A 182 11.49 7.86 9.40
CA GLY A 182 12.89 7.72 8.96
C GLY A 182 13.12 8.03 7.47
N SER A 183 12.07 8.37 6.71
CA SER A 183 12.17 8.71 5.28
C SER A 183 12.88 10.04 4.99
N ASN A 184 13.07 10.89 6.00
CA ASN A 184 13.85 12.13 5.87
C ASN A 184 15.37 11.93 5.89
N LYS A 185 15.85 10.71 6.16
CA LYS A 185 17.29 10.38 6.16
C LYS A 185 17.82 10.12 4.74
N VAL A 186 19.14 10.12 4.60
CA VAL A 186 19.84 9.79 3.33
C VAL A 186 20.85 8.65 3.58
N PRO A 187 20.65 7.45 3.01
CA PRO A 187 19.43 7.02 2.29
C PRO A 187 18.20 6.96 3.23
N PRO A 188 16.96 6.93 2.69
CA PRO A 188 15.76 6.79 3.49
C PRO A 188 15.81 5.54 4.37
N HIS A 189 15.37 5.67 5.62
CA HIS A 189 15.42 4.61 6.63
C HIS A 189 14.01 4.24 7.11
N ASP A 190 13.05 4.25 6.19
CA ASP A 190 11.66 3.88 6.45
C ASP A 190 11.39 2.39 6.15
N VAL A 191 10.15 1.96 6.36
CA VAL A 191 9.75 0.55 6.18
C VAL A 191 9.95 0.08 4.74
N ALA A 192 9.65 0.91 3.74
CA ALA A 192 9.80 0.51 2.34
C ALA A 192 11.25 0.16 2.02
N HIS A 193 12.16 1.06 2.36
CA HIS A 193 13.56 0.97 1.98
C HIS A 193 14.32 -0.05 2.83
N VAL A 194 13.96 -0.23 4.11
CA VAL A 194 14.72 -1.08 5.04
C VAL A 194 14.15 -2.49 5.14
N GLN A 195 12.86 -2.62 5.43
CA GLN A 195 12.21 -3.93 5.62
C GLN A 195 12.04 -4.63 4.28
N PHE A 196 11.55 -3.94 3.26
CA PHE A 196 11.27 -4.56 1.96
C PHE A 196 12.39 -4.39 0.94
N GLN A 197 13.42 -3.59 1.22
CA GLN A 197 14.45 -3.23 0.24
C GLN A 197 13.80 -2.76 -1.07
N SER A 198 12.75 -1.94 -0.96
CA SER A 198 11.89 -1.53 -2.07
C SER A 198 11.84 -0.02 -2.16
N ARG A 199 11.85 0.50 -3.39
CA ARG A 199 11.43 1.87 -3.67
C ARG A 199 9.94 2.04 -3.48
N ILE A 200 9.53 3.27 -3.24
CA ILE A 200 8.12 3.67 -3.29
C ILE A 200 7.70 4.02 -4.73
N ALA A 201 6.47 3.67 -5.09
CA ALA A 201 5.85 4.20 -6.30
C ALA A 201 5.59 5.70 -6.12
N PHE A 202 4.96 6.07 -5.01
CA PHE A 202 4.79 7.46 -4.59
C PHE A 202 4.57 7.58 -3.07
N LYS A 203 4.75 8.78 -2.54
CA LYS A 203 4.45 9.15 -1.15
C LYS A 203 3.55 10.38 -1.13
N LEU A 204 2.54 10.37 -0.26
CA LEU A 204 1.72 11.55 0.00
C LEU A 204 2.40 12.44 1.06
N VAL A 205 2.60 13.72 0.71
CA VAL A 205 3.12 14.74 1.61
C VAL A 205 2.18 15.94 1.65
N TRP A 206 1.67 16.26 2.83
CA TRP A 206 0.87 17.47 3.06
C TRP A 206 1.77 18.72 3.03
N ALA A 207 1.32 19.77 2.33
CA ALA A 207 2.11 20.96 2.06
C ALA A 207 1.80 22.09 3.07
N PRO A 208 2.82 22.70 3.71
CA PRO A 208 2.62 23.88 4.56
C PRO A 208 2.17 25.11 3.74
N PRO A 209 1.75 26.21 4.38
CA PRO A 209 1.56 26.39 5.83
C PRO A 209 0.18 25.96 6.37
N GLU A 210 -0.85 25.90 5.52
CA GLU A 210 -2.21 25.52 5.95
C GLU A 210 -2.42 23.99 6.01
N TYR A 211 -1.55 23.23 5.34
CA TYR A 211 -1.65 21.76 5.26
C TYR A 211 -2.93 21.27 4.59
N ASP A 212 -3.66 22.11 3.85
CA ASP A 212 -4.89 21.81 3.11
C ASP A 212 -4.67 21.22 1.71
N LYS A 213 -3.42 21.19 1.26
CA LYS A 213 -3.00 20.65 -0.03
C LYS A 213 -1.96 19.56 0.18
N PHE A 214 -1.84 18.66 -0.77
CA PHE A 214 -0.78 17.66 -0.77
C PHE A 214 -0.10 17.56 -2.13
N VAL A 215 1.09 16.96 -2.12
CA VAL A 215 1.81 16.48 -3.29
C VAL A 215 1.99 14.97 -3.19
N LEU A 216 2.00 14.31 -4.35
CA LEU A 216 2.48 12.95 -4.50
C LEU A 216 3.88 13.04 -5.11
N VAL A 217 4.87 12.54 -4.39
CA VAL A 217 6.26 12.52 -4.84
C VAL A 217 6.70 11.09 -5.12
N ASP A 218 7.56 10.90 -6.12
CA ASP A 218 8.20 9.61 -6.35
C ASP A 218 9.33 9.34 -5.34
N ASP A 219 10.01 8.20 -5.52
CA ASP A 219 11.13 7.79 -4.67
C ASP A 219 12.30 8.80 -4.70
N ASP A 220 12.48 9.57 -5.77
CA ASP A 220 13.52 10.61 -5.84
C ASP A 220 13.07 11.93 -5.17
N GLY A 221 11.83 12.01 -4.68
CA GLY A 221 11.23 13.25 -4.19
C GLY A 221 10.68 14.16 -5.30
N LYS A 222 10.60 13.69 -6.55
CA LYS A 222 10.06 14.46 -7.67
C LYS A 222 8.53 14.43 -7.63
N GLU A 223 7.90 15.58 -7.80
CA GLU A 223 6.45 15.67 -7.86
C GLU A 223 5.89 14.89 -9.06
N LEU A 224 4.94 13.99 -8.79
CA LEU A 224 4.16 13.26 -9.79
C LEU A 224 2.79 13.89 -9.98
N ALA A 225 2.17 14.34 -8.90
CA ALA A 225 0.84 14.92 -8.86
C ALA A 225 0.63 15.76 -7.60
N ARG A 226 -0.52 16.42 -7.54
CA ARG A 226 -0.93 17.32 -6.47
C ARG A 226 -2.44 17.27 -6.29
N GLY A 227 -2.92 17.66 -5.12
CA GLY A 227 -4.36 17.75 -4.83
C GLY A 227 -4.70 18.82 -3.81
N ASN A 228 -5.94 19.32 -3.89
CA ASN A 228 -6.55 20.25 -2.94
C ASN A 228 -7.87 19.64 -2.43
N PRO A 229 -7.80 18.60 -1.58
CA PRO A 229 -8.98 17.88 -1.14
C PRO A 229 -9.82 18.72 -0.17
N THR A 230 -11.10 18.37 -0.08
CA THR A 230 -12.09 18.94 0.83
C THR A 230 -12.79 17.84 1.63
N GLY A 231 -13.75 18.21 2.47
CA GLY A 231 -14.51 17.24 3.27
C GLY A 231 -13.70 16.68 4.44
N ARG A 232 -13.79 15.37 4.67
CA ARG A 232 -13.22 14.71 5.85
C ARG A 232 -11.75 14.33 5.67
N VAL A 233 -10.90 15.32 5.39
CA VAL A 233 -9.44 15.14 5.36
C VAL A 233 -8.89 14.73 6.73
N PRO A 234 -7.68 14.13 6.81
CA PRO A 234 -7.04 13.86 8.09
C PRO A 234 -6.95 15.12 8.96
N PRO A 235 -7.11 15.00 10.30
CA PRO A 235 -7.00 16.15 11.20
C PRO A 235 -5.72 16.95 10.97
N LEU A 236 -5.77 18.27 11.23
CA LEU A 236 -4.62 19.16 11.00
C LEU A 236 -3.32 18.64 11.63
N TYR A 237 -3.38 18.09 12.84
CA TYR A 237 -2.19 17.57 13.53
C TYR A 237 -1.55 16.37 12.79
N GLU A 238 -2.34 15.49 12.15
CA GLU A 238 -1.83 14.37 11.34
C GLU A 238 -1.09 14.89 10.12
N ARG A 239 -1.68 15.88 9.43
CA ARG A 239 -1.11 16.49 8.22
C ARG A 239 0.18 17.26 8.53
N GLN A 240 0.23 17.95 9.65
CA GLN A 240 1.44 18.59 10.16
C GLN A 240 2.52 17.56 10.50
N ARG A 241 2.19 16.49 11.22
CA ARG A 241 3.14 15.42 11.55
C ARG A 241 3.69 14.70 10.33
N ASN A 242 2.86 14.52 9.30
CA ASN A 242 3.28 13.95 8.02
C ASN A 242 4.40 14.79 7.39
N TYR A 243 4.20 16.11 7.27
CA TYR A 243 5.23 17.00 6.74
C TYR A 243 6.49 17.04 7.63
N LEU A 244 6.32 17.14 8.95
CA LEU A 244 7.44 17.14 9.90
C LEU A 244 8.29 15.87 9.81
N ALA A 245 7.68 14.72 9.52
CA ALA A 245 8.38 13.44 9.39
C ALA A 245 9.26 13.35 8.13
N VAL A 246 8.99 14.15 7.09
CA VAL A 246 9.81 14.22 5.87
C VAL A 246 10.73 15.43 5.83
N GLN A 247 10.51 16.41 6.71
CA GLN A 247 11.22 17.69 6.72
C GLN A 247 12.74 17.49 6.81
N GLY A 248 13.46 18.26 5.99
CA GLY A 248 14.91 18.21 5.85
C GLY A 248 15.43 17.07 4.95
N GLY A 249 14.55 16.23 4.43
CA GLY A 249 14.87 15.16 3.48
C GLY A 249 14.35 15.42 2.07
N LYS A 250 14.67 14.53 1.11
CA LYS A 250 14.32 14.71 -0.31
C LYS A 250 12.81 14.87 -0.60
N TYR A 251 11.95 14.33 0.27
CA TYR A 251 10.50 14.32 0.06
C TYR A 251 9.79 15.63 0.46
N ASP A 252 10.45 16.55 1.18
CA ASP A 252 9.83 17.82 1.59
C ASP A 252 9.89 18.90 0.50
N ILE A 253 10.81 18.80 -0.46
CA ILE A 253 11.15 19.86 -1.41
C ILE A 253 9.93 20.30 -2.23
N ALA A 254 9.21 19.35 -2.82
CA ALA A 254 8.03 19.64 -3.63
C ALA A 254 6.87 20.19 -2.78
N ALA A 255 6.69 19.67 -1.57
CA ALA A 255 5.66 20.14 -0.65
C ALA A 255 5.97 21.57 -0.17
N HIS A 256 7.23 21.87 0.14
CA HIS A 256 7.67 23.21 0.53
C HIS A 256 7.56 24.21 -0.62
N ALA A 257 7.87 23.81 -1.85
CA ALA A 257 7.70 24.68 -3.03
C ALA A 257 6.24 25.10 -3.25
N ARG A 258 5.28 24.30 -2.76
CA ARG A 258 3.83 24.57 -2.82
C ARG A 258 3.33 25.53 -1.74
N ALA A 259 4.16 25.81 -0.73
CA ALA A 259 3.85 26.76 0.34
C ALA A 259 3.92 28.24 -0.11
N LYS A 260 4.41 28.48 -1.33
CA LYS A 260 4.54 29.80 -1.96
C LYS A 260 3.36 30.07 -2.87
#